data_AF-A0A067NLJ5-F1
#
_entry.id   AF-A0A067NLJ5-F1
#
_cell.length_a   1.000
_cell.length_b   1.000
_cell.length_c   1.000
_cell.angle_alpha   90.00
_cell.angle_beta   90.00
_cell.angle_gamma   90.00
#
_symmetry.space_group_name_H-M   'P 1'
#
loop_
_entity.id
_entity.type
_entity.pdbx_description
1 polymer ?
#
loop_
_entity_poly.entity_id
_entity_poly.type
_entity_poly.pdbx_seq_one_letter_code
_entity_poly.pdbx_strand_id
1 'polypeptide(L)'
;MTLPNGSPKGLKSVLEEQGFNVTKLRAKCSPVCPFENQDCCMARLLSQQDDFKNQPSMVKTLITDVGHYCIFLPKFHCELNPIEMYWGWCKYRYREADKKTFEEAKQAAIRCLDGCPAEVIRQFINRSWRFMSAYWLGLTGRAAEWVVRKQRQHHSVSQSAMMALESILLH
;
A
#
# COMPACT_ATOMS: atom_id res chain seq x y z
N MET A 1 -13.02 25.26 -1.50
CA MET A 1 -14.36 24.90 -2.02
C MET A 1 -15.45 25.23 -0.99
N THR A 2 -15.41 26.42 -0.39
CA THR A 2 -16.39 26.86 0.61
C THR A 2 -16.95 28.21 0.20
N LEU A 3 -18.19 28.48 0.58
CA LEU A 3 -18.83 29.78 0.49
C LEU A 3 -18.29 30.72 1.59
N PRO A 4 -18.50 32.05 1.50
CA PRO A 4 -18.04 33.00 2.52
C PRO A 4 -18.54 32.70 3.95
N ASN A 5 -19.66 32.00 4.07
CA ASN A 5 -20.23 31.53 5.33
C ASN A 5 -19.60 30.20 5.83
N GLY A 6 -18.56 29.68 5.17
CA GLY A 6 -17.87 28.45 5.51
C GLY A 6 -18.55 27.16 5.03
N SER A 7 -19.74 27.21 4.44
CA SER A 7 -20.41 25.99 3.96
C SER A 7 -19.76 25.44 2.69
N PRO A 8 -19.75 24.11 2.46
CA PRO A 8 -19.16 23.53 1.27
C PRO A 8 -19.93 23.94 0.01
N LYS A 9 -19.21 24.33 -1.05
CA LYS A 9 -19.81 24.56 -2.37
C LYS A 9 -20.32 23.24 -2.94
N GLY A 10 -21.47 23.29 -3.62
CA GLY A 10 -22.01 22.14 -4.34
C GLY A 10 -21.19 21.81 -5.60
N LEU A 11 -21.20 20.54 -6.02
CA LEU A 11 -20.47 20.05 -7.21
C LEU A 11 -20.76 20.89 -8.46
N LYS A 12 -22.03 21.25 -8.67
CA LYS A 12 -22.47 22.07 -9.81
C LYS A 12 -21.75 23.42 -9.84
N SER A 13 -21.77 24.16 -8.74
CA SER A 13 -21.13 25.48 -8.65
C SER A 13 -19.62 25.40 -8.86
N VAL A 14 -18.96 24.40 -8.26
CA VAL A 14 -17.51 24.22 -8.43
C VAL A 14 -17.15 23.97 -9.90
N LEU A 15 -17.90 23.09 -10.58
CA LEU A 15 -17.66 22.76 -11.98
C LEU A 15 -18.00 23.92 -12.93
N GLU A 16 -19.07 24.67 -12.67
CA GLU A 16 -19.43 25.87 -13.44
C GLU A 16 -18.39 26.99 -13.28
N GLU A 17 -17.85 27.19 -12.06
CA GLU A 17 -16.72 28.11 -11.82
C GLU A 17 -15.45 27.71 -12.59
N GLN A 18 -15.27 26.41 -12.84
CA GLN A 18 -14.19 25.86 -13.66
C GLN A 18 -14.51 25.85 -15.18
N GLY A 19 -15.67 26.36 -15.60
CA GLY A 19 -16.05 26.48 -17.01
C GLY A 19 -16.74 25.26 -17.62
N PHE A 20 -17.13 24.26 -16.81
CA PHE A 20 -17.83 23.08 -17.31
C PHE A 20 -19.33 23.29 -17.42
N ASN A 21 -19.92 22.83 -18.54
CA ASN A 21 -21.37 22.75 -18.68
C ASN A 21 -21.89 21.43 -18.08
N VAL A 22 -22.58 21.52 -16.94
CA VAL A 22 -23.09 20.36 -16.20
C VAL A 22 -24.62 20.18 -16.28
N THR A 23 -25.32 20.92 -17.15
CA THR A 23 -26.80 20.95 -17.18
C THR A 23 -27.44 19.57 -17.38
N LYS A 24 -26.78 18.67 -18.12
CA LYS A 24 -27.25 17.30 -18.38
C LYS A 24 -26.61 16.25 -17.46
N LEU A 25 -25.73 16.66 -16.55
CA LEU A 25 -25.04 15.75 -15.64
C LEU A 25 -25.83 15.61 -14.35
N ARG A 26 -26.01 14.38 -13.90
CA ARG A 26 -26.43 14.08 -12.53
C ARG A 26 -25.27 14.32 -11.55
N ALA A 27 -25.58 14.57 -10.28
CA ALA A 27 -24.57 14.79 -9.25
C ALA A 27 -23.62 13.59 -9.09
N LYS A 28 -24.17 12.37 -8.99
CA LYS A 28 -23.42 11.11 -8.85
C LYS A 28 -24.20 9.96 -9.48
N CYS A 29 -23.52 8.99 -10.07
CA CYS A 29 -24.16 7.76 -10.54
C CYS A 29 -24.55 6.83 -9.38
N SER A 30 -25.64 6.08 -9.56
CA SER A 30 -26.01 4.93 -8.74
C SER A 30 -26.38 3.77 -9.68
N PRO A 31 -25.64 2.63 -9.65
CA PRO A 31 -24.45 2.36 -8.85
C PRO A 31 -23.27 3.28 -9.19
N VAL A 32 -22.19 3.21 -8.39
CA VAL A 32 -20.97 4.01 -8.61
C VAL A 32 -20.47 3.82 -10.04
N CYS A 33 -20.10 4.93 -10.68
CA CYS A 33 -19.62 4.94 -12.05
C CYS A 33 -18.39 4.04 -12.25
N PRO A 34 -18.32 3.25 -13.35
CA PRO A 34 -17.11 2.54 -13.76
C PRO A 34 -15.89 3.46 -13.80
N PHE A 35 -14.70 2.90 -13.59
CA PHE A 35 -13.46 3.67 -13.48
C PHE A 35 -13.07 4.30 -14.83
N GLU A 36 -13.44 3.66 -15.93
CA GLU A 36 -13.10 4.06 -17.30
C GLU A 36 -13.84 5.33 -17.72
N ASN A 37 -15.03 5.57 -17.17
CA ASN A 37 -15.84 6.74 -17.48
C ASN A 37 -15.22 8.01 -16.91
N GLN A 38 -15.11 9.07 -17.71
CA GLN A 38 -14.43 10.32 -17.34
C GLN A 38 -15.40 11.46 -17.00
N ASP A 39 -16.64 11.43 -17.49
CA ASP A 39 -17.56 12.58 -17.46
C ASP A 39 -19.04 12.20 -17.23
N CYS A 40 -19.35 10.95 -16.88
CA CYS A 40 -20.73 10.45 -16.80
C CYS A 40 -21.62 11.12 -15.71
N CYS A 41 -21.02 11.84 -14.76
CA CYS A 41 -21.68 12.61 -13.71
C CYS A 41 -20.75 13.68 -13.16
N MET A 42 -21.29 14.67 -12.45
CA MET A 42 -20.50 15.77 -11.87
C MET A 42 -19.38 15.27 -10.94
N ALA A 43 -19.67 14.29 -10.08
CA ALA A 43 -18.67 13.72 -9.18
C ALA A 43 -17.49 13.09 -9.95
N ARG A 44 -17.77 12.43 -11.10
CA ARG A 44 -16.74 11.82 -11.92
C ARG A 44 -15.92 12.89 -12.65
N LEU A 45 -16.58 13.86 -13.29
CA LEU A 45 -15.93 14.97 -13.96
C LEU A 45 -15.00 15.74 -13.02
N LEU A 46 -15.48 16.03 -11.80
CA LEU A 46 -14.68 16.72 -10.78
C LEU A 46 -13.47 15.89 -10.34
N SER A 47 -13.63 14.58 -10.18
CA SER A 47 -12.52 13.68 -9.81
C SER A 47 -11.40 13.61 -10.85
N GLN A 48 -11.67 13.99 -12.10
CA GLN A 48 -10.69 14.00 -13.18
C GLN A 48 -9.96 15.33 -13.33
N GLN A 49 -10.40 16.38 -12.63
CA GLN A 49 -9.72 17.67 -12.63
C GLN A 49 -8.35 17.55 -11.95
N ASP A 50 -7.35 18.26 -12.48
CA ASP A 50 -5.96 18.11 -12.05
C ASP A 50 -5.73 18.47 -10.58
N ASP A 51 -6.45 19.47 -10.07
CA ASP A 51 -6.39 19.88 -8.67
C ASP A 51 -6.92 18.80 -7.71
N PHE A 52 -7.94 18.03 -8.12
CA PHE A 52 -8.44 16.90 -7.34
C PHE A 52 -7.60 15.63 -7.54
N LYS A 53 -7.21 15.33 -8.78
CA LYS A 53 -6.46 14.13 -9.15
C LYS A 53 -5.07 14.12 -8.51
N ASN A 54 -4.43 15.28 -8.48
CA ASN A 54 -3.08 15.44 -7.93
C ASN A 54 -3.09 15.93 -6.48
N GLN A 55 -4.27 16.08 -5.85
CA GLN A 55 -4.35 16.52 -4.46
C GLN A 55 -3.62 15.51 -3.55
N PRO A 56 -2.58 15.92 -2.80
CA PRO A 56 -1.98 15.05 -1.80
C PRO A 56 -2.99 14.79 -0.68
N SER A 57 -3.01 13.56 -0.18
CA SER A 57 -3.85 13.25 0.98
C SER A 57 -3.36 14.01 2.22
N MET A 58 -4.26 14.33 3.14
CA MET A 58 -3.88 14.99 4.40
C MET A 58 -2.78 14.24 5.15
N VAL A 59 -2.84 12.91 5.15
CA VAL A 59 -1.81 12.05 5.78
C VAL A 59 -0.47 12.21 5.07
N LYS A 60 -0.47 12.24 3.73
CA LYS A 60 0.77 12.45 2.96
C LYS A 60 1.36 13.82 3.29
N THR A 61 0.56 14.88 3.27
CA THR A 61 0.99 16.25 3.61
C THR A 61 1.59 16.31 5.01
N LEU A 62 0.88 15.80 6.02
CA LEU A 62 1.35 15.81 7.41
C LEU A 62 2.72 15.12 7.56
N ILE A 63 2.91 13.97 6.90
CA ILE A 63 4.17 13.21 6.96
C ILE A 63 5.29 13.95 6.20
N THR A 64 5.00 14.53 5.04
CA THR A 64 6.00 15.24 4.24
C THR A 64 6.43 16.56 4.88
N ASP A 65 5.52 17.26 5.56
CA ASP A 65 5.79 18.55 6.20
C ASP A 65 6.79 18.42 7.35
N VAL A 66 6.87 17.24 7.99
CA VAL A 66 7.87 16.92 9.01
C VAL A 66 9.15 16.29 8.42
N GLY A 67 9.30 16.28 7.09
CA GLY A 67 10.51 15.79 6.41
C GLY A 67 10.57 14.26 6.20
N HIS A 68 9.45 13.55 6.35
CA HIS A 68 9.40 12.10 6.13
C HIS A 68 8.82 11.72 4.76
N TYR A 69 9.21 10.55 4.28
CA TYR A 69 8.62 9.95 3.08
C TYR A 69 7.36 9.17 3.43
N CYS A 70 6.26 9.43 2.72
CA CYS A 70 5.02 8.67 2.82
C CYS A 70 4.97 7.60 1.71
N ILE A 71 5.15 6.34 2.07
CA ILE A 71 5.13 5.20 1.15
C ILE A 71 3.78 4.49 1.27
N PHE A 72 3.01 4.46 0.18
CA PHE A 72 1.78 3.68 0.10
C PHE A 72 2.08 2.28 -0.44
N LEU A 73 1.82 1.26 0.37
CA LEU A 73 2.00 -0.13 -0.04
C LEU A 73 0.78 -0.63 -0.83
N PRO A 74 0.97 -1.51 -1.82
CA PRO A 74 -0.13 -2.14 -2.54
C PRO A 74 -1.06 -2.91 -1.59
N LYS A 75 -2.37 -2.85 -1.87
CA LYS A 75 -3.36 -3.60 -1.09
C LYS A 75 -3.20 -5.10 -1.34
N PHE A 76 -3.42 -5.92 -0.31
CA PHE A 76 -3.36 -7.38 -0.38
C PHE A 76 -1.97 -7.98 -0.69
N HIS A 77 -0.90 -7.20 -0.49
CA HIS A 77 0.49 -7.63 -0.66
C HIS A 77 1.26 -7.52 0.67
N CYS A 78 0.90 -8.36 1.64
CA CYS A 78 1.49 -8.30 2.98
C CYS A 78 3.00 -8.60 2.99
N GLU A 79 3.50 -9.35 2.01
CA GLU A 79 4.90 -9.64 1.77
C GLU A 79 5.74 -8.39 1.40
N LEU A 80 5.10 -7.34 0.90
CA LEU A 80 5.72 -6.04 0.64
C LEU A 80 5.76 -5.12 1.86
N ASN A 81 5.19 -5.55 2.99
CA ASN A 81 5.16 -4.80 4.24
C ASN A 81 6.09 -5.44 5.30
N PRO A 82 7.33 -4.94 5.50
CA PRO A 82 8.27 -5.54 6.44
C PRO A 82 7.77 -5.65 7.88
N ILE A 83 6.83 -4.80 8.28
CA ILE A 83 6.27 -4.83 9.64
C ILE A 83 5.50 -6.13 9.91
N GLU A 84 4.91 -6.77 8.90
CA GLU A 84 4.18 -8.03 9.06
C GLU A 84 5.14 -9.17 9.47
N MET A 85 6.34 -9.18 8.89
CA MET A 85 7.40 -10.13 9.25
C MET A 85 7.95 -9.85 10.65
N TYR A 86 8.12 -8.58 11.00
CA TYR A 86 8.50 -8.16 12.35
C TYR A 86 7.47 -8.62 13.39
N TRP A 87 6.18 -8.38 13.16
CA TRP A 87 5.11 -8.89 14.03
C TRP A 87 5.10 -10.41 14.11
N GLY A 88 5.36 -11.11 13.00
CA GLY A 88 5.52 -12.56 12.98
C GLY A 88 6.63 -13.03 13.93
N TRP A 89 7.81 -12.40 13.85
CA TRP A 89 8.96 -12.69 14.69
C TRP A 89 8.70 -12.42 16.18
N CYS A 90 8.09 -11.29 16.50
CA CYS A 90 7.76 -10.92 17.88
C CYS A 90 6.70 -11.86 18.47
N LYS A 91 5.63 -12.16 17.70
CA LYS A 91 4.57 -13.09 18.14
C LYS A 91 5.10 -14.50 18.39
N TYR A 92 6.03 -14.97 17.56
CA TYR A 92 6.65 -16.28 17.74
C TYR A 92 7.35 -16.38 19.10
N ARG A 93 8.24 -15.44 19.43
CA ARG A 93 8.94 -15.40 20.74
C ARG A 93 8.00 -15.14 21.90
N TYR A 94 7.02 -14.27 21.69
CA TYR A 94 6.01 -14.01 22.70
C TYR A 94 5.26 -15.29 23.09
N ARG A 95 4.98 -16.19 22.13
CA ARG A 95 4.34 -17.48 22.40
C ARG A 95 5.25 -18.45 23.18
N GLU A 96 6.57 -18.40 22.96
CA GLU A 96 7.55 -19.24 23.66
C GLU A 96 7.77 -18.81 25.12
N ALA A 97 7.53 -17.54 25.46
CA ALA A 97 7.70 -17.04 26.82
C ALA A 97 6.69 -17.68 27.80
N ASP A 98 7.11 -18.08 29.00
CA ASP A 98 6.17 -18.40 30.09
C ASP A 98 5.53 -17.11 30.61
N LYS A 99 4.21 -17.14 30.83
CA LYS A 99 3.39 -15.99 31.22
C LYS A 99 2.24 -16.49 32.10
N LYS A 100 2.29 -16.23 33.40
CA LYS A 100 1.27 -16.65 34.39
C LYS A 100 0.30 -15.52 34.72
N THR A 101 0.76 -14.28 34.59
CA THR A 101 -0.06 -13.10 34.87
C THR A 101 -0.16 -12.17 33.66
N PHE A 102 -1.16 -11.29 33.69
CA PHE A 102 -1.30 -10.26 32.66
C PHE A 102 -0.12 -9.28 32.62
N GLU A 103 0.47 -8.99 33.78
CA GLU A 103 1.65 -8.11 33.87
C GLU A 103 2.88 -8.78 33.25
N GLU A 104 3.11 -10.07 33.54
CA GLU A 104 4.16 -10.85 32.87
C GLU A 104 3.95 -10.92 31.36
N ALA A 105 2.69 -11.03 30.91
CA ALA A 105 2.36 -10.98 29.50
C ALA A 105 2.71 -9.64 28.85
N LYS A 106 2.37 -8.51 29.48
CA LYS A 106 2.78 -7.18 28.98
C LYS A 106 4.29 -7.05 28.89
N GLN A 107 5.01 -7.45 29.94
CA GLN A 107 6.46 -7.38 29.96
C GLN A 107 7.09 -8.29 28.90
N ALA A 108 6.53 -9.48 28.68
CA ALA A 108 6.97 -10.37 27.60
C ALA A 108 6.75 -9.75 26.22
N ALA A 109 5.62 -9.05 26.00
CA ALA A 109 5.37 -8.35 24.74
C ALA A 109 6.42 -7.27 24.48
N ILE A 110 6.71 -6.41 25.47
CA ILE A 110 7.74 -5.36 25.35
C ILE A 110 9.11 -5.98 25.07
N ARG A 111 9.53 -6.99 25.85
CA ARG A 111 10.81 -7.70 25.62
C ARG A 111 10.91 -8.30 24.22
N CYS A 112 9.82 -8.84 23.68
CA CYS A 112 9.81 -9.41 22.33
C CYS A 112 9.82 -8.34 21.23
N LEU A 113 9.28 -7.16 21.48
CA LEU A 113 9.36 -6.03 20.55
C LEU A 113 10.80 -5.48 20.53
N ASP A 114 11.36 -5.19 21.69
CA ASP A 114 12.72 -4.63 21.82
C ASP A 114 13.83 -5.63 21.46
N GLY A 115 13.53 -6.92 21.50
CA GLY A 115 14.50 -8.00 21.30
C GLY A 115 14.85 -8.30 19.84
N CYS A 116 14.17 -7.71 18.86
CA CYS A 116 14.40 -8.03 17.44
C CYS A 116 15.74 -7.47 16.94
N PRO A 117 16.72 -8.32 16.57
CA PRO A 117 18.02 -7.82 16.14
C PRO A 117 17.90 -7.00 14.85
N ALA A 118 18.68 -5.91 14.77
CA ALA A 118 18.70 -5.05 13.59
C ALA A 118 19.03 -5.82 12.29
N GLU A 119 19.87 -6.86 12.37
CA GLU A 119 20.16 -7.74 11.23
C GLU A 119 18.90 -8.44 10.71
N VAL A 120 18.06 -8.95 11.60
CA VAL A 120 16.81 -9.62 11.24
C VAL A 120 15.84 -8.62 10.60
N ILE A 121 15.75 -7.39 11.14
CA ILE A 121 14.94 -6.31 10.54
C ILE A 121 15.41 -6.01 9.11
N ARG A 122 16.73 -5.95 8.88
CA ARG A 122 17.29 -5.77 7.53
C ARG A 122 16.93 -6.93 6.61
N GLN A 123 16.94 -8.17 7.10
CA GLN A 123 16.51 -9.34 6.32
C GLN A 123 15.03 -9.26 5.91
N PHE A 124 14.14 -8.73 6.76
CA PHE A 124 12.74 -8.50 6.41
C PHE A 124 12.58 -7.48 5.28
N ILE A 125 13.29 -6.35 5.38
CA ILE A 125 13.30 -5.33 4.32
C ILE A 125 13.79 -5.95 3.01
N ASN A 126 14.92 -6.67 3.03
CA ASN A 126 15.47 -7.33 1.85
C ASN A 126 14.50 -8.36 1.25
N ARG A 127 13.74 -9.09 2.09
CA ARG A 127 12.72 -10.02 1.61
C ARG A 127 11.60 -9.29 0.86
N SER A 128 11.11 -8.16 1.37
CA SER A 128 10.12 -7.34 0.65
C SER A 128 10.67 -6.80 -0.68
N TRP A 129 11.94 -6.39 -0.72
CA TRP A 129 12.59 -5.99 -1.98
C TRP A 129 12.66 -7.13 -3.00
N ARG A 130 12.94 -8.36 -2.58
CA ARG A 130 12.93 -9.53 -3.47
C ARG A 130 11.54 -9.80 -4.06
N PHE A 131 10.49 -9.70 -3.24
CA PHE A 131 9.11 -9.81 -3.73
C PHE A 131 8.80 -8.69 -4.73
N MET A 132 9.19 -7.45 -4.45
CA MET A 132 8.99 -6.34 -5.37
C MET A 132 9.73 -6.57 -6.71
N SER A 133 10.96 -7.08 -6.67
CA SER A 133 11.69 -7.47 -7.88
C SER A 133 11.00 -8.58 -8.66
N ALA A 134 10.42 -9.58 -8.00
CA ALA A 134 9.65 -10.64 -8.66
C ALA A 134 8.37 -10.08 -9.32
N TYR A 135 7.68 -9.16 -8.65
CA TYR A 135 6.48 -8.51 -9.20
C TYR A 135 6.79 -7.61 -10.39
N TRP A 136 7.91 -6.89 -10.38
CA TRP A 136 8.35 -6.11 -11.54
C TRP A 136 8.66 -6.97 -12.76
N LEU A 137 8.96 -8.26 -12.56
CA LEU A 137 9.14 -9.23 -13.64
C LEU A 137 7.83 -9.94 -14.03
N GLY A 138 6.69 -9.50 -13.50
CA GLY A 138 5.36 -10.04 -13.82
C GLY A 138 5.02 -11.35 -13.09
N LEU A 139 5.87 -11.84 -12.20
CA LEU A 139 5.59 -13.05 -11.41
C LEU A 139 4.53 -12.75 -10.36
N THR A 140 3.62 -13.69 -10.07
CA THR A 140 2.61 -13.51 -9.02
C THR A 140 2.41 -14.78 -8.20
N GLY A 141 1.78 -14.64 -7.02
CA GLY A 141 1.39 -15.76 -6.16
C GLY A 141 2.53 -16.75 -5.88
N ARG A 142 2.27 -18.05 -6.12
CA ARG A 142 3.23 -19.12 -5.86
C ARG A 142 4.52 -19.02 -6.69
N ALA A 143 4.46 -18.45 -7.90
CA ALA A 143 5.65 -18.30 -8.74
C ALA A 143 6.62 -17.26 -8.13
N ALA A 144 6.09 -16.13 -7.68
CA ALA A 144 6.89 -15.12 -6.97
C ALA A 144 7.48 -15.68 -5.67
N GLU A 145 6.69 -16.41 -4.88
CA GLU A 145 7.16 -17.05 -3.65
C GLU A 145 8.29 -18.07 -3.91
N TRP A 146 8.13 -18.91 -4.93
CA TRP A 146 9.14 -19.91 -5.31
C TRP A 146 10.47 -19.26 -5.67
N VAL A 147 10.44 -18.19 -6.48
CA VAL A 147 11.63 -17.44 -6.88
C VAL A 147 12.31 -16.79 -5.69
N VAL A 148 11.55 -16.07 -4.85
CA VAL A 148 12.09 -15.40 -3.67
C VAL A 148 12.77 -16.40 -2.72
N ARG A 149 12.24 -17.62 -2.61
CA ARG A 149 12.84 -18.70 -1.82
C ARG A 149 14.12 -19.26 -2.43
N LYS A 150 14.20 -19.36 -3.75
CA LYS A 150 15.38 -19.87 -4.47
C LYS A 150 16.51 -18.83 -4.58
N GLN A 151 16.16 -17.56 -4.52
CA GLN A 151 17.08 -16.45 -4.70
C GLN A 151 18.06 -16.32 -3.53
N ARG A 152 19.35 -16.30 -3.85
CA ARG A 152 20.44 -16.05 -2.88
C ARG A 152 20.94 -14.61 -2.87
N GLN A 153 20.58 -13.83 -3.89
CA GLN A 153 21.05 -12.45 -4.08
C GLN A 153 20.29 -11.45 -3.21
N HIS A 154 20.94 -10.32 -2.92
CA HIS A 154 20.41 -9.32 -2.00
C HIS A 154 19.22 -8.56 -2.62
N HIS A 155 19.34 -8.05 -3.85
CA HIS A 155 18.43 -6.99 -4.35
C HIS A 155 17.74 -7.27 -5.72
N SER A 156 18.03 -8.38 -6.42
CA SER A 156 17.39 -8.66 -7.72
C SER A 156 17.24 -10.15 -8.01
N VAL A 157 16.07 -10.54 -8.54
CA VAL A 157 15.84 -11.91 -9.01
C VAL A 157 16.91 -12.24 -10.06
N SER A 158 17.63 -13.35 -9.88
CA SER A 158 18.67 -13.72 -10.84
C SER A 158 18.04 -14.19 -12.15
N GLN A 159 18.68 -13.87 -13.29
CA GLN A 159 18.28 -14.36 -14.62
C GLN A 159 18.09 -15.89 -14.62
N SER A 160 18.91 -16.60 -13.85
CA SER A 160 18.83 -18.05 -13.68
C SER A 160 17.55 -18.55 -12.98
N ALA A 161 17.00 -17.78 -12.04
CA ALA A 161 15.74 -18.12 -11.37
C ALA A 161 14.54 -17.85 -12.29
N MET A 162 14.62 -16.83 -13.14
CA MET A 162 13.63 -16.56 -14.19
C MET A 162 13.61 -17.67 -15.25
N MET A 163 14.77 -18.05 -15.78
CA MET A 163 14.88 -19.14 -16.76
C MET A 163 14.36 -20.49 -16.21
N ALA A 164 14.58 -20.76 -14.92
CA ALA A 164 14.05 -21.96 -14.30
C ALA A 164 12.51 -21.94 -14.16
N LEU A 165 11.88 -20.79 -13.91
CA LEU A 165 10.42 -20.67 -13.93
C LEU A 165 9.84 -20.83 -15.33
N GLU A 166 10.45 -20.23 -16.35
CA GLU A 166 10.00 -20.38 -17.74
C GLU A 166 9.99 -21.86 -18.16
N SER A 167 11.01 -22.63 -17.76
CA SER A 167 11.06 -24.08 -18.02
C SER A 167 9.99 -24.89 -17.27
N ILE A 168 9.49 -24.40 -16.12
CA ILE A 168 8.45 -25.05 -15.31
C ILE A 168 7.04 -24.68 -15.81
N LEU A 169 6.87 -23.49 -16.41
CA LEU A 169 5.59 -23.02 -16.95
C LEU A 169 5.34 -23.48 -18.40
N LEU A 170 6.38 -23.95 -19.11
CA LEU A 170 6.30 -24.49 -20.47
C LEU A 170 6.09 -26.02 -20.52
N HIS A 171 5.87 -26.65 -19.36
CA HIS A 171 5.48 -28.06 -19.21
C HIS A 171 4.21 -28.16 -18.34
#